data_AF-A0A124IV61-F1
#
_entry.id   AF-A0A124IV61-F1
#
_cell.length_a   1.000
_cell.length_b   1.000
_cell.length_c   1.000
_cell.angle_alpha   90.00
_cell.angle_beta   90.00
_cell.angle_gamma   90.00
#
_symmetry.space_group_name_H-M   'P 1'
#
loop_
_entity.id
_entity.type
_entity.pdbx_description
1 polymer ?
#
loop_
_entity_poly.entity_id
_entity_poly.type
_entity_poly.pdbx_seq_one_letter_code
_entity_poly.pdbx_strand_id
1 'polypeptide(L)'
;MQLIIFASSAVWNGVHFNLNSVIPWYVILIYGLIYVGVLAWIWRSGKFSSFKTIDFVYIALIVALLIVYNFFISPIIPKVGAITTWFYYPMIGEIFLLLTVAALVGKPGTMAITMFVYTLLSDIFHYGFGGEPFYFIYEILAYGAILDMWLAYRGELFLSPYIKSRPGSTSAGASLEERIKAQASKATTVGYVLMVLDALIGAIPMAVAYSLFYRGFFATFVSGFVYKPSLVYATTIASVGGGIVMGLISLPFVAYIKRVVKGAI
;
A
#
# COMPACT_ATOMS: atom_id res chain seq x y z
N MET A 1 -22.63 -7.12 -17.01
CA MET A 1 -23.71 -6.23 -16.55
C MET A 1 -24.69 -7.08 -15.75
N GLN A 2 -24.67 -7.00 -14.42
CA GLN A 2 -25.58 -7.79 -13.56
C GLN A 2 -26.07 -6.96 -12.37
N LEU A 3 -27.39 -7.06 -12.15
CA LEU A 3 -28.30 -6.42 -11.19
C LEU A 3 -27.68 -5.69 -9.98
N ILE A 4 -28.09 -4.41 -9.86
CA ILE A 4 -27.99 -3.56 -8.66
C ILE A 4 -29.31 -3.74 -7.88
N ILE A 5 -29.25 -4.18 -6.62
CA ILE A 5 -30.40 -4.13 -5.71
C ILE A 5 -30.11 -3.01 -4.72
N PHE A 6 -30.87 -1.91 -4.80
CA PHE A 6 -30.83 -0.85 -3.80
C PHE A 6 -31.63 -1.33 -2.58
N ALA A 7 -30.93 -1.71 -1.50
CA ALA A 7 -31.58 -1.85 -0.20
C ALA A 7 -31.79 -0.44 0.39
N SER A 8 -33.01 -0.13 0.83
CA SER A 8 -33.33 1.15 1.48
C SER A 8 -32.67 1.21 2.86
N SER A 9 -31.48 1.81 2.93
CA SER A 9 -30.77 2.08 4.17
C SER A 9 -30.64 3.58 4.41
N ALA A 10 -30.48 3.97 5.68
CA ALA A 10 -30.31 5.37 6.05
C ALA A 10 -29.08 5.97 5.35
N VAL A 11 -29.26 7.11 4.67
CA VAL A 11 -28.17 7.79 3.97
C VAL A 11 -27.74 9.02 4.78
N TRP A 12 -26.46 9.09 5.14
CA TRP A 12 -25.86 10.27 5.77
C TRP A 12 -24.55 10.62 5.08
N ASN A 13 -24.40 11.88 4.66
CA ASN A 13 -23.25 12.36 3.88
C ASN A 13 -22.92 11.49 2.64
N GLY A 14 -23.94 10.95 1.96
CA GLY A 14 -23.76 10.03 0.82
C GLY A 14 -23.36 8.61 1.21
N VAL A 15 -23.30 8.28 2.50
CA VAL A 15 -22.96 6.95 3.05
C VAL A 15 -24.25 6.19 3.34
N HIS A 16 -24.37 4.96 2.84
CA HIS A 16 -25.57 4.13 2.96
C HIS A 16 -25.65 3.29 4.24
N PHE A 17 -24.57 3.07 4.98
CA PHE A 17 -24.51 2.23 6.18
C PHE A 17 -25.04 0.79 5.99
N ASN A 18 -24.97 0.24 4.78
CA ASN A 18 -25.42 -1.12 4.52
C ASN A 18 -24.34 -2.14 4.92
N LEU A 19 -24.64 -2.94 5.96
CA LEU A 19 -23.74 -3.94 6.52
C LEU A 19 -23.87 -5.34 5.88
N ASN A 20 -24.76 -5.50 4.89
CA ASN A 20 -25.00 -6.76 4.19
C ASN A 20 -24.01 -6.95 3.03
N SER A 21 -22.72 -6.99 3.39
CA SER A 21 -21.60 -7.10 2.47
C SER A 21 -20.98 -8.50 2.46
N VAL A 22 -20.13 -8.79 1.48
CA VAL A 22 -19.44 -10.08 1.37
C VAL A 22 -18.49 -10.31 2.55
N ILE A 23 -17.75 -9.26 2.94
CA ILE A 23 -16.94 -9.23 4.15
C ILE A 23 -17.81 -8.64 5.26
N PRO A 24 -18.06 -9.36 6.36
CA PRO A 24 -18.80 -8.81 7.48
C PRO A 24 -18.08 -7.61 8.11
N TRP A 25 -18.83 -6.59 8.53
CA TRP A 25 -18.30 -5.35 9.10
C TRP A 25 -17.35 -5.55 10.28
N TYR A 26 -17.61 -6.56 11.13
CA TYR A 26 -16.78 -6.85 12.30
C TYR A 26 -15.38 -7.32 11.89
N VAL A 27 -15.20 -7.94 10.71
CA VAL A 27 -13.89 -8.34 10.20
C VAL A 27 -13.06 -7.09 9.87
N ILE A 28 -13.67 -6.10 9.22
CA ILE A 28 -13.03 -4.82 8.91
C ILE A 28 -12.70 -4.04 10.19
N LEU A 29 -13.61 -4.04 11.17
CA LEU A 29 -13.36 -3.41 12.45
C LEU A 29 -12.18 -4.07 13.19
N ILE A 30 -12.18 -5.39 13.32
CA ILE A 30 -11.08 -6.13 13.97
C ILE A 30 -9.76 -5.86 13.24
N TYR A 31 -9.76 -5.90 11.91
CA TYR A 31 -8.58 -5.59 11.11
C TYR A 31 -8.04 -4.18 11.39
N GLY A 32 -8.93 -3.17 11.42
CA GLY A 32 -8.55 -1.79 11.76
C GLY A 32 -8.03 -1.66 13.19
N LEU A 33 -8.65 -2.34 14.16
CA LEU A 33 -8.19 -2.35 15.55
C LEU A 33 -6.82 -3.02 15.70
N ILE A 34 -6.55 -4.10 14.97
CA ILE A 34 -5.23 -4.74 14.93
C ILE A 34 -4.20 -3.75 14.38
N TYR A 35 -4.50 -3.08 13.26
CA TYR A 35 -3.60 -2.11 12.66
C TYR A 35 -3.26 -0.96 13.62
N VAL A 36 -4.27 -0.31 14.20
CA VAL A 36 -4.09 0.77 15.18
C VAL A 36 -3.35 0.26 16.43
N GLY A 37 -3.69 -0.94 16.91
CA GLY A 37 -3.02 -1.58 18.04
C GLY A 37 -1.54 -1.85 17.80
N VAL A 38 -1.18 -2.33 16.61
CA VAL A 38 0.21 -2.54 16.19
C VAL A 38 0.96 -1.21 16.13
N LEU A 39 0.39 -0.17 15.52
CA LEU A 39 1.02 1.16 15.48
C LEU A 39 1.19 1.74 16.89
N ALA A 40 0.16 1.66 17.74
CA ALA A 40 0.25 2.11 19.13
C ALA A 40 1.33 1.37 19.91
N TRP A 41 1.47 0.06 19.69
CA TRP A 41 2.51 -0.76 20.30
C TRP A 41 3.93 -0.38 19.82
N ILE A 42 4.13 -0.16 18.52
CA ILE A 42 5.42 0.31 17.97
C ILE A 42 5.77 1.68 18.55
N TRP A 43 4.78 2.57 18.69
CA TRP A 43 4.95 3.91 19.24
C TRP A 43 5.41 3.86 20.69
N ARG A 44 4.72 3.07 21.52
CA ARG A 44 5.12 2.83 22.91
C ARG A 44 6.47 2.15 23.05
N SER A 45 6.86 1.32 22.09
CA SER A 45 8.17 0.64 22.09
C SER A 45 9.34 1.58 21.74
N GLY A 46 9.08 2.87 21.45
CA GLY A 46 10.11 3.82 21.01
C GLY A 46 10.71 3.50 19.64
N LYS A 47 10.07 2.59 18.88
CA LYS A 47 10.53 2.14 17.56
C LYS A 47 9.99 3.00 16.41
N PHE A 48 9.10 3.94 16.70
CA PHE A 48 8.70 4.95 15.72
C PHE A 48 9.88 5.88 15.44
N SER A 49 10.44 5.77 14.23
CA SER A 49 11.38 6.76 13.73
C SER A 49 10.63 8.05 13.44
N SER A 50 11.14 9.17 13.95
CA SER A 50 10.58 10.49 13.62
C SER A 50 10.74 10.76 12.12
N PHE A 51 9.68 11.21 11.47
CA PHE A 51 9.75 11.69 10.09
C PHE A 51 10.67 12.92 10.01
N LYS A 52 11.57 12.90 9.02
CA LYS A 52 12.44 14.02 8.67
C LYS A 52 11.76 14.83 7.57
N THR A 53 12.16 16.08 7.39
CA THR A 53 11.65 16.95 6.31
C THR A 53 11.70 16.27 4.94
N ILE A 54 12.81 15.57 4.64
CA ILE A 54 12.98 14.86 3.38
C ILE A 54 11.96 13.73 3.16
N ASP A 55 11.45 13.12 4.23
CA ASP A 55 10.44 12.06 4.11
C ASP A 55 9.11 12.64 3.63
N PHE A 56 8.72 13.81 4.16
CA PHE A 56 7.53 14.53 3.71
C PHE A 56 7.68 15.02 2.27
N VAL A 57 8.90 15.39 1.85
CA VAL A 57 9.17 15.73 0.44
C VAL A 57 8.93 14.53 -0.47
N TYR A 58 9.43 13.34 -0.11
CA TYR A 58 9.17 12.12 -0.89
C TYR A 58 7.68 11.77 -0.94
N ILE A 59 6.97 11.87 0.19
CA ILE A 59 5.53 11.65 0.24
C ILE A 59 4.80 12.64 -0.68
N ALA A 60 5.08 13.94 -0.56
CA ALA A 60 4.42 14.98 -1.37
C ALA A 60 4.65 14.77 -2.87
N LEU A 61 5.89 14.46 -3.28
CA LEU A 61 6.22 14.18 -4.68
C LEU A 61 5.45 12.95 -5.21
N ILE A 62 5.44 11.87 -4.44
CA ILE A 62 4.76 10.64 -4.85
C ILE A 62 3.25 10.82 -4.89
N VAL A 63 2.66 11.54 -3.93
CA VAL A 63 1.23 11.85 -3.93
C VAL A 63 0.86 12.70 -5.15
N ALA A 64 1.67 13.71 -5.51
CA ALA A 64 1.44 14.48 -6.73
C ALA A 64 1.47 13.58 -7.98
N LEU A 65 2.43 12.65 -8.06
CA LEU A 65 2.51 11.68 -9.14
C LEU A 65 1.32 10.71 -9.14
N LEU A 66 0.81 10.28 -7.98
CA LEU A 66 -0.39 9.44 -7.88
C LEU A 66 -1.62 10.17 -8.40
N ILE A 67 -1.80 11.46 -8.07
CA ILE A 67 -2.90 12.28 -8.61
C ILE A 67 -2.79 12.37 -10.13
N VAL A 68 -1.61 12.72 -10.65
CA VAL A 68 -1.38 12.80 -12.10
C VAL A 68 -1.63 11.46 -12.78
N TYR A 69 -1.12 10.38 -12.20
CA TYR A 69 -1.26 9.04 -12.76
C TYR A 69 -2.71 8.58 -12.78
N ASN A 70 -3.40 8.62 -11.65
CA ASN A 70 -4.76 8.08 -11.53
C ASN A 70 -5.78 8.90 -12.30
N PHE A 71 -5.65 10.22 -12.35
CA PHE A 71 -6.69 11.07 -12.95
C PHE A 71 -6.40 11.54 -14.37
N PHE A 72 -5.14 11.57 -14.81
CA PHE A 72 -4.78 12.12 -16.12
C PHE A 72 -4.14 11.08 -17.04
N ILE A 73 -3.25 10.22 -16.53
CA ILE A 73 -2.52 9.25 -17.36
C ILE A 73 -3.30 7.95 -17.51
N SER A 74 -3.73 7.34 -16.42
CA SER A 74 -4.39 6.03 -16.45
C SER A 74 -5.68 6.00 -17.28
N PRO A 75 -6.52 7.07 -17.32
CA PRO A 75 -7.74 7.05 -18.12
C PRO A 75 -7.50 7.06 -19.64
N ILE A 76 -6.35 7.57 -20.09
CA ILE A 76 -6.01 7.62 -21.52
C ILE A 76 -5.37 6.32 -22.03
N ILE A 77 -5.02 5.39 -21.15
CA ILE A 77 -4.44 4.10 -21.55
C ILE A 77 -5.56 3.22 -22.15
N PRO A 78 -5.41 2.76 -23.41
CA PRO A 78 -6.45 1.99 -24.08
C PRO A 78 -6.68 0.65 -23.39
N LYS A 79 -7.96 0.28 -23.21
CA LYS A 79 -8.36 -0.98 -22.58
C LYS A 79 -8.15 -2.16 -23.53
N VAL A 80 -7.11 -2.95 -23.29
CA VAL A 80 -6.85 -4.20 -24.02
C VAL A 80 -7.45 -5.37 -23.25
N GLY A 81 -8.57 -5.92 -23.73
CA GLY A 81 -9.41 -6.88 -22.99
C GLY A 81 -8.68 -8.04 -22.28
N ALA A 82 -7.70 -8.66 -22.94
CA ALA A 82 -6.92 -9.74 -22.35
C ALA A 82 -6.02 -9.29 -21.17
N ILE A 83 -5.47 -8.06 -21.24
CA ILE A 83 -4.61 -7.49 -20.20
C ILE A 83 -5.45 -6.85 -19.10
N THR A 84 -6.51 -6.12 -19.45
CA THR A 84 -7.37 -5.41 -18.48
C THR A 84 -8.17 -6.33 -17.56
N THR A 85 -8.29 -7.61 -17.92
CA THR A 85 -8.90 -8.63 -17.05
C THR A 85 -8.02 -8.94 -15.83
N TRP A 86 -6.70 -8.76 -15.96
CA TRP A 86 -5.71 -9.02 -14.91
C TRP A 86 -5.09 -7.73 -14.34
N PHE A 87 -5.07 -6.66 -15.14
CA PHE A 87 -4.42 -5.40 -14.81
C PHE A 87 -5.39 -4.23 -14.98
N TYR A 88 -5.87 -3.70 -13.86
CA TYR A 88 -6.49 -2.40 -13.85
C TYR A 88 -5.38 -1.34 -14.01
N TYR A 89 -5.40 -0.53 -15.08
CA TYR A 89 -4.27 0.39 -15.36
C TYR A 89 -3.90 1.32 -14.20
N PRO A 90 -4.83 1.94 -13.45
CA PRO A 90 -4.50 2.70 -12.24
C PRO A 90 -3.64 1.93 -11.24
N MET A 91 -3.91 0.63 -11.07
CA MET A 91 -3.18 -0.24 -10.14
C MET A 91 -1.69 -0.38 -10.52
N ILE A 92 -1.33 -0.28 -11.80
CA ILE A 92 0.05 -0.47 -12.27
C ILE A 92 0.95 0.64 -11.73
N GLY A 93 0.61 1.90 -12.01
CA GLY A 93 1.39 3.05 -11.55
C GLY A 93 1.27 3.25 -10.05
N GLU A 94 0.10 2.95 -9.48
CA GLU A 94 -0.10 3.02 -8.02
C GLU A 94 0.84 2.09 -7.27
N ILE A 95 0.91 0.80 -7.62
CA ILE A 95 1.85 -0.15 -6.99
C ILE A 95 3.28 0.34 -7.11
N PHE A 96 3.71 0.78 -8.30
CA PHE A 96 5.06 1.28 -8.50
C PHE A 96 5.38 2.49 -7.61
N LEU A 97 4.49 3.47 -7.56
CA LEU A 97 4.67 4.72 -6.81
C LEU A 97 4.61 4.46 -5.29
N LEU A 98 3.68 3.64 -4.83
CA LEU A 98 3.53 3.29 -3.42
C LEU A 98 4.70 2.44 -2.90
N LEU A 99 5.20 1.49 -3.69
CA LEU A 99 6.45 0.79 -3.36
C LEU A 99 7.64 1.76 -3.31
N THR A 100 7.68 2.76 -4.20
CA THR A 100 8.75 3.76 -4.23
C THR A 100 8.74 4.61 -2.96
N VAL A 101 7.61 5.18 -2.54
CA VAL A 101 7.58 5.98 -1.30
C VAL A 101 7.91 5.14 -0.08
N ALA A 102 7.42 3.90 0.00
CA ALA A 102 7.75 2.97 1.07
C ALA A 102 9.26 2.70 1.14
N ALA A 103 9.91 2.52 0.00
CA ALA A 103 11.35 2.28 -0.11
C ALA A 103 12.22 3.49 0.24
N LEU A 104 11.76 4.69 -0.14
CA LEU A 104 12.49 5.94 0.12
C LEU A 104 12.33 6.41 1.56
N VAL A 105 11.16 6.24 2.18
CA VAL A 105 10.91 6.69 3.54
C VAL A 105 11.29 5.61 4.56
N GLY A 106 10.82 4.36 4.37
CA GLY A 106 11.19 3.22 5.21
C GLY A 106 10.68 3.31 6.65
N LYS A 107 9.56 4.00 6.92
CA LYS A 107 9.03 4.20 8.28
C LYS A 107 7.56 3.81 8.40
N PRO A 108 7.13 3.25 9.56
CA PRO A 108 5.70 3.04 9.83
C PRO A 108 4.91 4.35 9.74
N GLY A 109 3.74 4.29 9.12
CA GLY A 109 2.85 5.44 8.90
C GLY A 109 3.11 6.16 7.58
N THR A 110 4.16 5.78 6.82
CA THR A 110 4.42 6.34 5.49
C THR A 110 3.22 6.14 4.59
N MET A 111 2.64 4.94 4.61
CA MET A 111 1.55 4.60 3.71
C MET A 111 0.24 5.24 4.14
N ALA A 112 -0.06 5.23 5.44
CA ALA A 112 -1.22 5.97 5.96
C ALA A 112 -1.19 7.46 5.59
N ILE A 113 -0.05 8.13 5.77
CA ILE A 113 0.08 9.56 5.42
C ILE A 113 -0.03 9.74 3.90
N THR A 114 0.64 8.90 3.11
CA THR A 114 0.57 8.96 1.64
C THR A 114 -0.86 8.83 1.16
N MET A 115 -1.57 7.79 1.62
CA MET A 115 -2.96 7.55 1.23
C MET A 115 -3.88 8.65 1.74
N PHE A 116 -3.71 9.12 2.98
CA PHE A 116 -4.50 10.23 3.51
C PHE A 116 -4.37 11.48 2.64
N VAL A 117 -3.16 11.91 2.29
CA VAL A 117 -2.97 13.10 1.45
C VAL A 117 -3.48 12.84 0.03
N TYR A 118 -3.27 11.64 -0.51
CA TYR A 118 -3.82 11.25 -1.81
C TYR A 118 -5.35 11.33 -1.84
N THR A 119 -6.04 10.80 -0.83
CA THR A 119 -7.51 10.86 -0.70
C THR A 119 -7.98 12.30 -0.61
N LEU A 120 -7.35 13.10 0.26
CA LEU A 120 -7.69 14.51 0.42
C LEU A 120 -7.59 15.28 -0.90
N LEU A 121 -6.50 15.10 -1.65
CA LEU A 121 -6.34 15.77 -2.94
C LEU A 121 -7.28 15.21 -4.01
N SER A 122 -7.52 13.90 -4.01
CA SER A 122 -8.49 13.26 -4.90
C SER A 122 -9.90 13.83 -4.70
N ASP A 123 -10.29 14.05 -3.45
CA ASP A 123 -11.55 14.70 -3.11
C ASP A 123 -11.62 16.15 -3.57
N ILE A 124 -10.58 16.94 -3.28
CA ILE A 124 -10.53 18.35 -3.68
C ILE A 124 -10.64 18.50 -5.21
N PHE A 125 -9.98 17.64 -5.97
CA PHE A 125 -9.88 17.79 -7.42
C PHE A 125 -10.93 17.00 -8.21
N HIS A 126 -11.48 15.90 -7.67
CA HIS A 126 -12.31 14.97 -8.45
C HIS A 126 -13.61 14.52 -7.77
N TYR A 127 -13.60 14.22 -6.47
CA TYR A 127 -14.73 13.51 -5.84
C TYR A 127 -15.63 14.36 -4.92
N GLY A 128 -15.19 15.54 -4.48
CA GLY A 128 -16.03 16.51 -3.78
C GLY A 128 -16.47 16.11 -2.37
N PHE A 129 -15.66 15.33 -1.64
CA PHE A 129 -15.88 14.92 -0.24
C PHE A 129 -17.12 14.05 0.04
N GLY A 130 -17.73 13.47 -1.01
CA GLY A 130 -18.87 12.56 -0.85
C GLY A 130 -18.45 11.22 -0.25
N GLY A 131 -19.16 10.75 0.79
CA GLY A 131 -18.86 9.48 1.46
C GLY A 131 -17.75 9.55 2.51
N GLU A 132 -17.17 10.72 2.74
CA GLU A 132 -16.19 10.91 3.81
C GLU A 132 -16.83 10.90 5.22
N PRO A 133 -16.09 10.48 6.27
CA PRO A 133 -14.66 10.17 6.33
C PRO A 133 -14.29 8.71 5.98
N PHE A 134 -15.23 7.94 5.42
CA PHE A 134 -15.03 6.50 5.24
C PHE A 134 -14.11 6.15 4.08
N TYR A 135 -13.93 7.05 3.10
CA TYR A 135 -12.94 6.85 2.05
C TYR A 135 -11.52 7.02 2.60
N PHE A 136 -11.25 8.00 3.48
CA PHE A 136 -9.97 8.04 4.21
C PHE A 136 -9.67 6.72 4.95
N ILE A 137 -10.67 6.19 5.67
CA ILE A 137 -10.52 4.92 6.40
C ILE A 137 -10.26 3.76 5.44
N TYR A 138 -11.01 3.69 4.35
CA TYR A 138 -10.82 2.68 3.31
C TYR A 138 -9.40 2.71 2.74
N GLU A 139 -8.93 3.88 2.32
CA GLU A 139 -7.64 4.03 1.64
C GLU A 139 -6.48 3.65 2.58
N ILE A 140 -6.54 4.08 3.84
CA ILE A 140 -5.54 3.72 4.85
C ILE A 140 -5.57 2.21 5.15
N LEU A 141 -6.75 1.63 5.37
CA LEU A 141 -6.86 0.21 5.74
C LEU A 141 -6.53 -0.72 4.57
N ALA A 142 -7.02 -0.42 3.37
CA ALA A 142 -6.90 -1.31 2.23
C ALA A 142 -5.51 -1.24 1.57
N TYR A 143 -4.93 -0.05 1.45
CA TYR A 143 -3.63 0.15 0.80
C TYR A 143 -2.48 0.31 1.79
N GLY A 144 -2.72 0.97 2.93
CA GLY A 144 -1.65 1.35 3.85
C GLY A 144 -1.31 0.33 4.92
N ALA A 145 -2.32 -0.30 5.52
CA ALA A 145 -2.15 -0.97 6.81
C ALA A 145 -1.11 -2.11 6.80
N ILE A 146 -1.19 -3.04 5.84
CA ILE A 146 -0.23 -4.16 5.75
C ILE A 146 1.19 -3.65 5.52
N LEU A 147 1.35 -2.69 4.61
CA LEU A 147 2.69 -2.22 4.25
C LEU A 147 3.30 -1.37 5.38
N ASP A 148 2.53 -0.57 6.10
CA ASP A 148 3.02 0.13 7.30
C ASP A 148 3.46 -0.86 8.40
N MET A 149 2.70 -1.95 8.62
CA MET A 149 3.12 -3.01 9.54
C MET A 149 4.39 -3.71 9.07
N TRP A 150 4.53 -3.94 7.77
CA TRP A 150 5.74 -4.53 7.18
C TRP A 150 6.94 -3.58 7.27
N LEU A 151 6.74 -2.28 7.07
CA LEU A 151 7.75 -1.24 7.28
C LEU A 151 8.16 -1.13 8.75
N ALA A 152 7.30 -1.46 9.71
CA ALA A 152 7.72 -1.55 11.11
C ALA A 152 8.75 -2.67 11.35
N TYR A 153 8.68 -3.74 10.56
CA TYR A 153 9.65 -4.81 10.60
C TYR A 153 10.92 -4.48 9.81
N ARG A 154 10.78 -4.13 8.52
CA ARG A 154 11.90 -3.89 7.59
C ARG A 154 12.56 -2.53 7.77
N GLY A 155 11.77 -1.49 8.05
CA GLY A 155 12.22 -0.11 8.15
C GLY A 155 12.91 0.36 6.86
N GLU A 156 14.03 1.06 7.02
CA GLU A 156 14.88 1.55 5.93
C GLU A 156 15.49 0.41 5.07
N LEU A 157 15.35 -0.86 5.46
CA LEU A 157 15.81 -2.02 4.67
C LEU A 157 14.77 -2.52 3.65
N PHE A 158 13.58 -1.92 3.59
CA PHE A 158 12.56 -2.31 2.61
C PHE A 158 13.09 -2.19 1.17
N LEU A 159 12.97 -3.24 0.35
CA LEU A 159 13.56 -3.39 -0.99
C LEU A 159 15.08 -3.22 -1.02
N SER A 160 15.76 -3.76 0.00
CA SER A 160 17.22 -3.87 0.07
C SER A 160 17.64 -5.33 0.32
N PRO A 161 18.79 -5.78 -0.21
CA PRO A 161 19.28 -7.14 0.03
C PRO A 161 19.78 -7.35 1.47
N TYR A 162 19.79 -6.31 2.31
CA TYR A 162 20.30 -6.43 3.68
C TYR A 162 19.29 -7.02 4.65
N ILE A 163 19.84 -7.80 5.58
CA ILE A 163 19.14 -8.31 6.74
C ILE A 163 19.46 -7.39 7.91
N LYS A 164 18.44 -7.08 8.73
CA LYS A 164 18.61 -6.29 9.95
C LYS A 164 19.59 -7.02 10.88
N SER A 165 20.80 -6.49 11.03
CA SER A 165 21.78 -7.05 11.96
C SER A 165 21.24 -6.97 13.39
N ARG A 166 21.32 -8.09 14.13
CA ARG A 166 20.88 -8.17 15.53
C ARG A 166 21.70 -7.16 16.35
N PRO A 167 21.10 -6.41 17.31
CA PRO A 167 21.86 -5.54 18.19
C PRO A 167 22.86 -6.42 18.94
N GLY A 168 24.15 -6.22 18.71
CA GLY A 168 25.24 -7.02 19.28
C GLY A 168 26.18 -7.72 18.27
N SER A 169 25.89 -7.70 16.96
CA SER A 169 26.73 -8.40 15.96
C SER A 169 27.76 -7.53 15.25
N THR A 170 27.97 -6.28 15.67
CA THR A 170 29.04 -5.43 15.16
C THR A 170 29.88 -4.99 16.34
N SER A 171 31.15 -5.39 16.35
CA SER A 171 32.16 -4.89 17.28
C SER A 171 32.07 -3.36 17.30
N ALA A 172 31.89 -2.80 18.50
CA ALA A 172 32.01 -1.38 18.74
C ALA A 172 33.46 -0.97 18.39
N GLY A 173 33.69 -0.52 17.16
CA GLY A 173 35.04 -0.18 16.67
C GLY A 173 35.27 -0.40 15.16
N ALA A 174 34.40 -1.11 14.44
CA ALA A 174 34.59 -1.32 12.99
C ALA A 174 34.46 -0.02 12.19
N SER A 175 35.41 0.23 11.28
CA SER A 175 35.42 1.41 10.42
C SER A 175 34.20 1.46 9.49
N LEU A 176 33.84 2.64 8.99
CA LEU A 176 32.73 2.80 8.04
C LEU A 176 32.94 1.92 6.79
N GLU A 177 34.19 1.80 6.32
CA GLU A 177 34.56 0.91 5.21
C GLU A 177 34.41 -0.57 5.54
N GLU A 178 34.71 -1.00 6.77
CA GLU A 178 34.49 -2.39 7.21
C GLU A 178 33.02 -2.71 7.34
N ARG A 179 32.18 -1.77 7.78
CA ARG A 179 30.73 -1.92 7.80
C ARG A 179 30.15 -2.04 6.39
N ILE A 180 30.63 -1.20 5.47
CA ILE A 180 30.24 -1.24 4.05
C ILE A 180 30.73 -2.53 3.38
N LYS A 181 31.98 -2.97 3.58
CA LYS A 181 32.49 -4.24 3.03
C LYS A 181 31.82 -5.48 3.65
N ALA A 182 31.50 -5.46 4.95
CA ALA A 182 30.79 -6.54 5.62
C ALA A 182 29.29 -6.58 5.27
N GLN A 183 28.70 -5.45 4.86
CA GLN A 183 27.36 -5.42 4.25
C GLN A 183 27.41 -5.84 2.78
N ALA A 184 28.33 -5.31 1.98
CA ALA A 184 28.51 -5.66 0.57
C ALA A 184 28.84 -7.16 0.36
N SER A 185 29.59 -7.79 1.28
CA SER A 185 29.84 -9.24 1.26
C SER A 185 28.65 -10.09 1.73
N LYS A 186 27.58 -9.46 2.25
CA LYS A 186 26.36 -10.11 2.76
C LYS A 186 25.14 -9.96 1.85
N ALA A 187 25.30 -9.52 0.60
CA ALA A 187 24.29 -9.70 -0.45
C ALA A 187 24.17 -11.20 -0.76
N THR A 188 23.45 -11.90 0.10
CA THR A 188 23.23 -13.35 0.04
C THR A 188 21.99 -13.65 -0.79
N THR A 189 21.82 -14.89 -1.25
CA THR A 189 20.57 -15.39 -1.83
C THR A 189 19.36 -15.05 -0.95
N VAL A 190 19.54 -15.07 0.37
CA VAL A 190 18.51 -14.69 1.36
C VAL A 190 18.12 -13.21 1.22
N GLY A 191 19.06 -12.32 0.92
CA GLY A 191 18.81 -10.90 0.69
C GLY A 191 17.90 -10.65 -0.52
N TYR A 192 18.17 -11.31 -1.64
CA TYR A 192 17.32 -11.22 -2.82
C TYR A 192 15.91 -11.79 -2.58
N VAL A 193 15.82 -12.91 -1.87
CA VAL A 193 14.53 -13.48 -1.46
C VAL A 193 13.74 -12.48 -0.62
N LEU A 194 14.39 -11.77 0.31
CA LEU A 194 13.73 -10.75 1.13
C LEU A 194 13.26 -9.54 0.30
N MET A 195 14.02 -9.14 -0.73
CA MET A 195 13.57 -8.07 -1.63
C MET A 195 12.34 -8.50 -2.45
N VAL A 196 12.30 -9.75 -2.90
CA VAL A 196 11.12 -10.32 -3.56
C VAL A 196 9.93 -10.32 -2.59
N LEU A 197 10.13 -10.75 -1.35
CA LEU A 197 9.08 -10.73 -0.32
C LEU A 197 8.59 -9.30 -0.04
N ASP A 198 9.48 -8.33 0.06
CA ASP A 198 9.13 -6.92 0.22
C ASP A 198 8.22 -6.42 -0.92
N ALA A 199 8.59 -6.74 -2.17
CA ALA A 199 7.81 -6.35 -3.33
C ALA A 199 6.44 -7.03 -3.35
N LEU A 200 6.35 -8.32 -3.00
CA LEU A 200 5.09 -9.06 -2.97
C LEU A 200 4.17 -8.61 -1.82
N ILE A 201 4.72 -8.41 -0.62
CA ILE A 201 3.98 -7.92 0.54
C ILE A 201 3.50 -6.48 0.34
N GLY A 202 4.21 -5.67 -0.42
CA GLY A 202 3.71 -4.34 -0.82
C GLY A 202 2.66 -4.41 -1.91
N ALA A 203 2.91 -5.15 -2.99
CA ALA A 203 2.07 -5.12 -4.19
C ALA A 203 0.75 -5.89 -4.07
N ILE A 204 0.75 -7.07 -3.43
CA ILE A 204 -0.46 -7.92 -3.37
C ILE A 204 -1.59 -7.22 -2.59
N PRO A 205 -1.38 -6.66 -1.38
CA PRO A 205 -2.42 -5.95 -0.65
C PRO A 205 -3.01 -4.78 -1.44
N MET A 206 -2.17 -3.97 -2.08
CA MET A 206 -2.62 -2.86 -2.93
C MET A 206 -3.47 -3.35 -4.10
N ALA A 207 -3.06 -4.45 -4.75
CA ALA A 207 -3.79 -5.01 -5.88
C ALA A 207 -5.18 -5.54 -5.50
N VAL A 208 -5.33 -6.08 -4.28
CA VAL A 208 -6.62 -6.58 -3.77
C VAL A 208 -7.45 -5.51 -3.08
N ALA A 209 -6.93 -4.33 -2.82
CA ALA A 209 -7.64 -3.26 -2.11
C ALA A 209 -9.01 -2.95 -2.75
N TYR A 210 -9.06 -2.80 -4.06
CA TYR A 210 -10.33 -2.55 -4.75
C TYR A 210 -11.23 -3.79 -4.85
N SER A 211 -10.67 -4.95 -5.21
CA SER A 211 -11.47 -6.16 -5.44
C SER A 211 -11.99 -6.81 -4.16
N LEU A 212 -11.21 -6.77 -3.08
CA LEU A 212 -11.55 -7.35 -1.79
C LEU A 212 -12.14 -6.33 -0.83
N PHE A 213 -11.43 -5.25 -0.49
CA PHE A 213 -11.90 -4.31 0.53
C PHE A 213 -13.04 -3.42 0.01
N TYR A 214 -12.87 -2.80 -1.17
CA TYR A 214 -13.92 -1.95 -1.72
C TYR A 214 -15.16 -2.76 -2.10
N ARG A 215 -15.06 -3.68 -3.04
CA ARG A 215 -16.23 -4.47 -3.47
C ARG A 215 -16.76 -5.42 -2.39
N GLY A 216 -15.90 -5.92 -1.51
CA GLY A 216 -16.29 -6.84 -0.46
C GLY A 216 -16.92 -6.17 0.76
N PHE A 217 -16.66 -4.88 1.01
CA PHE A 217 -17.24 -4.14 2.13
C PHE A 217 -17.62 -2.68 1.80
N PHE A 218 -16.63 -1.83 1.49
CA PHE A 218 -16.84 -0.37 1.49
C PHE A 218 -17.82 0.11 0.41
N ALA A 219 -17.91 -0.55 -0.74
CA ALA A 219 -18.88 -0.19 -1.78
C ALA A 219 -20.32 -0.44 -1.32
N THR A 220 -20.55 -1.49 -0.53
CA THR A 220 -21.85 -1.76 0.09
C THR A 220 -22.12 -0.76 1.20
N PHE A 221 -21.15 -0.59 2.11
CA PHE A 221 -21.30 0.26 3.27
C PHE A 221 -21.45 1.75 2.90
N VAL A 222 -20.60 2.25 2.02
CA VAL A 222 -20.58 3.66 1.61
C VAL A 222 -21.58 3.91 0.50
N SER A 223 -21.49 3.20 -0.63
CA SER A 223 -22.27 3.52 -1.83
C SER A 223 -23.55 2.69 -2.02
N GLY A 224 -23.86 1.77 -1.09
CA GLY A 224 -25.03 0.90 -1.19
C GLY A 224 -24.93 -0.23 -2.23
N PHE A 225 -23.78 -0.38 -2.93
CA PHE A 225 -23.60 -1.40 -3.96
C PHE A 225 -23.43 -2.79 -3.35
N VAL A 226 -24.28 -3.74 -3.76
CA VAL A 226 -24.19 -5.14 -3.32
C VAL A 226 -23.55 -5.98 -4.43
N TYR A 227 -22.39 -6.58 -4.14
CA TYR A 227 -21.69 -7.46 -5.07
C TYR A 227 -21.95 -8.94 -4.74
N LYS A 228 -22.02 -9.76 -5.79
CA LYS A 228 -22.07 -11.22 -5.63
C LYS A 228 -20.74 -11.74 -5.05
N PRO A 229 -20.75 -12.64 -4.05
CA PRO A 229 -19.51 -13.21 -3.49
C PRO A 229 -18.60 -13.83 -4.55
N SER A 230 -19.16 -14.55 -5.53
CA SER A 230 -18.38 -15.17 -6.62
C SER A 230 -17.59 -14.15 -7.45
N LEU A 231 -18.13 -12.96 -7.69
CA LEU A 231 -17.43 -11.90 -8.41
C LEU A 231 -16.28 -11.32 -7.57
N VAL A 232 -16.53 -11.07 -6.28
CA VAL A 232 -15.50 -10.58 -5.34
C VAL A 232 -14.34 -11.57 -5.30
N TYR A 233 -14.61 -12.87 -5.11
CA TYR A 233 -13.56 -13.89 -5.07
C TYR A 233 -12.80 -14.03 -6.39
N ALA A 234 -13.49 -14.13 -7.52
CA ALA A 234 -12.85 -14.28 -8.82
C ALA A 234 -11.94 -13.09 -9.14
N THR A 235 -12.42 -11.86 -8.88
CA THR A 235 -11.63 -10.65 -9.15
C THR A 235 -10.52 -10.42 -8.14
N THR A 236 -10.68 -10.87 -6.89
CA THR A 236 -9.60 -10.87 -5.89
C THR A 236 -8.47 -11.80 -6.31
N ILE A 237 -8.78 -13.02 -6.78
CA ILE A 237 -7.76 -13.97 -7.26
C ILE A 237 -6.99 -13.40 -8.45
N ALA A 238 -7.70 -12.80 -9.42
CA ALA A 238 -7.08 -12.13 -10.56
C ALA A 238 -6.18 -10.96 -10.10
N SER A 239 -6.66 -10.13 -9.16
CA SER A 239 -5.89 -9.05 -8.54
C SER A 239 -4.61 -9.55 -7.85
N VAL A 240 -4.64 -10.69 -7.14
CA VAL A 240 -3.43 -11.27 -6.54
C VAL A 240 -2.40 -11.60 -7.62
N GLY A 241 -2.82 -12.22 -8.73
CA GLY A 241 -1.95 -12.49 -9.87
C GLY A 241 -1.34 -11.20 -10.45
N GLY A 242 -2.16 -10.16 -10.63
CA GLY A 242 -1.71 -8.84 -11.08
C GLY A 242 -0.71 -8.20 -10.12
N GLY A 243 -0.96 -8.28 -8.81
CA GLY A 243 -0.06 -7.77 -7.76
C GLY A 243 1.28 -8.49 -7.73
N ILE A 244 1.30 -9.82 -7.91
CA ILE A 244 2.55 -10.59 -8.01
C ILE A 244 3.38 -10.11 -9.19
N VAL A 245 2.78 -10.04 -10.38
CA VAL A 245 3.48 -9.62 -11.60
C VAL A 245 3.98 -8.18 -11.45
N MET A 246 3.13 -7.26 -10.99
CA MET A 246 3.51 -5.86 -10.83
C MET A 246 4.57 -5.64 -9.75
N GLY A 247 4.52 -6.38 -8.64
CA GLY A 247 5.55 -6.34 -7.61
C GLY A 247 6.92 -6.74 -8.17
N LEU A 248 6.96 -7.86 -8.90
CA LEU A 248 8.20 -8.36 -9.51
C LEU A 248 8.74 -7.44 -10.60
N ILE A 249 7.87 -6.84 -11.42
CA ILE A 249 8.27 -5.86 -12.43
C ILE A 249 8.80 -4.58 -11.76
N SER A 250 8.14 -4.10 -10.71
CA SER A 250 8.50 -2.84 -10.03
C SER A 250 9.81 -2.97 -9.24
N LEU A 251 10.08 -4.16 -8.71
CA LEU A 251 11.25 -4.47 -7.88
C LEU A 251 12.58 -3.87 -8.39
N PRO A 252 13.07 -4.18 -9.61
CA PRO A 252 14.36 -3.68 -10.09
C PRO A 252 14.39 -2.15 -10.19
N PHE A 253 13.30 -1.52 -10.62
CA PHE A 253 13.22 -0.07 -10.76
C PHE A 253 13.22 0.64 -9.41
N VAL A 254 12.40 0.18 -8.48
CA VAL A 254 12.31 0.79 -7.14
C VAL A 254 13.62 0.59 -6.37
N ALA A 255 14.22 -0.60 -6.46
CA ALA A 255 15.53 -0.87 -5.86
C ALA A 255 16.63 0.04 -6.44
N TYR A 256 16.62 0.27 -7.76
CA TYR A 256 17.54 1.18 -8.42
C TYR A 256 17.34 2.63 -7.96
N ILE A 257 16.09 3.14 -7.96
CA ILE A 257 15.76 4.50 -7.50
C ILE A 257 16.24 4.69 -6.07
N LYS A 258 15.91 3.74 -5.17
CA LYS A 258 16.35 3.78 -3.78
C LYS A 258 17.86 3.85 -3.68
N ARG A 259 18.59 3.01 -4.43
CA ARG A 259 20.06 2.99 -4.44
C ARG A 259 20.62 4.35 -4.83
N VAL A 260 20.12 4.96 -5.91
CA VAL A 260 20.60 6.25 -6.41
C VAL A 260 20.31 7.37 -5.40
N VAL A 261 19.12 7.40 -4.83
CA VAL A 261 18.68 8.47 -3.93
C VAL A 261 19.29 8.36 -2.53
N LYS A 262 19.47 7.15 -2.00
CA LYS A 262 19.95 6.92 -0.62
C LYS A 262 21.42 6.48 -0.53
N GLY A 263 22.07 6.17 -1.65
CA GLY A 263 23.47 5.75 -1.69
C GLY A 263 23.76 4.38 -1.09
N ALA A 264 22.74 3.61 -0.67
CA ALA A 264 22.90 2.35 0.04
C ALA A 264 22.83 1.12 -0.87
N ILE A 265 24.00 0.54 -1.18
CA ILE A 265 24.25 -0.90 -1.13
C ILE A 265 25.21 -1.07 0.05
#